data_AF-A0A4R3Y0G4-F1
#
_entry.id   AF-A0A4R3Y0G4-F1
#
_cell.length_a   1.000
_cell.length_b   1.000
_cell.length_c   1.000
_cell.angle_alpha   90.00
_cell.angle_beta   90.00
_cell.angle_gamma   90.00
#
_symmetry.space_group_name_H-M   'P 1'
#
loop_
_entity.id
_entity.type
_entity.pdbx_description
1 polymer ?
#
loop_
_entity_poly.entity_id
_entity_poly.type
_entity_poly.pdbx_seq_one_letter_code
_entity_poly.pdbx_strand_id
1 'polypeptide(L)'
;MSQPLCTLPAKHNLANIMLNENTNPFKLFDRVTRFVFGIMLFFIMLGIIVGVARLFLNLSGLLFNPDITSQYFHIISEVLTLFILIELSRSLVDYFSEHRLRLTFIVDAGIVFVLREIMIKLFEHNITAEEIYALSTLLFVLGSLRIGSVLVFQREKAMHSESAYRLSEKQVKEVA
;
A
#
# COMPACT_ATOMS: atom_id res chain seq x y z
N MET A 1 -17.96 -18.70 72.64
CA MET A 1 -18.72 -18.56 71.37
C MET A 1 -18.65 -17.09 70.98
N SER A 2 -17.54 -16.67 70.38
CA SER A 2 -17.25 -16.62 68.93
C SER A 2 -17.90 -15.41 68.26
N GLN A 3 -17.19 -14.27 68.34
CA GLN A 3 -17.36 -13.11 67.48
C GLN A 3 -17.09 -13.49 66.01
N PRO A 4 -17.62 -12.73 65.05
CA PRO A 4 -16.87 -12.52 63.82
C PRO A 4 -16.56 -11.03 63.65
N LEU A 5 -15.27 -10.76 63.78
CA LEU A 5 -14.56 -9.63 63.22
C LEU A 5 -14.44 -9.88 61.70
N CYS A 6 -15.00 -9.01 60.86
CA CYS A 6 -14.53 -8.88 59.48
C CYS A 6 -14.89 -7.48 58.94
N THR A 7 -14.10 -6.49 59.36
CA THR A 7 -14.00 -5.22 58.65
C THR A 7 -13.35 -5.48 57.29
N LEU A 8 -14.08 -5.24 56.21
CA LEU A 8 -13.61 -5.41 54.83
C LEU A 8 -12.95 -4.10 54.35
N PRO A 9 -11.62 -4.02 54.13
CA PRO A 9 -11.00 -2.87 53.49
C PRO A 9 -10.85 -3.18 51.99
N ALA A 10 -11.91 -3.00 51.21
CA ALA A 10 -11.88 -3.28 49.77
C ALA A 10 -12.27 -2.09 48.87
N LYS A 11 -12.25 -0.87 49.40
CA LYS A 11 -12.52 0.34 48.57
C LYS A 11 -11.25 1.04 48.07
N HIS A 12 -10.13 0.88 48.76
CA HIS A 12 -8.87 1.57 48.41
C HIS A 12 -8.09 0.88 47.28
N ASN A 13 -8.38 -0.40 46.99
CA ASN A 13 -7.64 -1.18 45.99
C ASN A 13 -8.29 -1.19 44.59
N LEU A 14 -9.50 -0.65 44.44
CA LEU A 14 -10.16 -0.56 43.13
C LEU A 14 -9.70 0.66 42.33
N ALA A 15 -9.30 1.74 43.01
CA ALA A 15 -8.71 2.90 42.35
C ALA A 15 -7.35 2.54 41.70
N ASN A 16 -6.56 1.69 42.35
CA ASN A 16 -5.22 1.31 41.86
C ASN A 16 -5.27 0.33 40.68
N ILE A 17 -6.36 -0.43 40.53
CA ILE A 17 -6.59 -1.33 39.38
C ILE A 17 -7.12 -0.53 38.16
N MET A 18 -7.77 0.61 38.39
CA MET A 18 -8.24 1.52 37.33
C MET A 18 -7.18 2.52 36.85
N LEU A 19 -6.02 2.62 37.52
CA LEU A 19 -4.91 3.52 37.16
C LEU A 19 -3.68 2.80 36.59
N ASN A 20 -3.81 1.52 36.20
CA ASN A 20 -2.70 0.74 35.64
C ASN A 20 -3.11 -0.04 34.39
N GLU A 21 -3.86 0.63 33.53
CA GLU A 21 -4.18 0.19 32.18
C GLU A 21 -4.16 1.46 31.32
N ASN A 22 -3.62 1.41 30.10
CA ASN A 22 -3.70 2.46 29.06
C ASN A 22 -2.50 3.41 28.85
N THR A 23 -1.26 2.95 29.00
CA THR A 23 -0.24 3.29 27.98
C THR A 23 -0.24 2.18 26.94
N ASN A 24 -1.20 2.20 26.02
CA ASN A 24 -1.28 1.23 24.93
C ASN A 24 -0.08 1.44 24.00
N PRO A 25 0.96 0.57 23.99
CA PRO A 25 2.13 0.73 23.11
C PRO A 25 1.72 0.80 21.63
N PHE A 26 0.64 0.11 21.27
CA PHE A 26 0.02 0.15 19.94
C PHE A 26 -0.49 1.55 19.55
N LYS A 27 -1.12 2.30 20.46
CA LYS A 27 -1.61 3.66 20.17
C LYS A 27 -0.46 4.66 19.95
N LEU A 28 0.65 4.47 20.67
CA LEU A 28 1.85 5.28 20.49
C LEU A 28 2.52 4.94 19.15
N PHE A 29 2.66 3.65 18.84
CA PHE A 29 3.19 3.16 17.56
C PHE A 29 2.39 3.73 16.38
N ASP A 30 1.06 3.60 16.38
CA ASP A 30 0.21 4.12 15.30
C ASP A 30 0.30 5.65 15.16
N ARG A 31 0.46 6.37 16.28
CA ARG A 31 0.59 7.83 16.28
C ARG A 31 1.93 8.28 15.68
N VAL A 32 3.03 7.62 16.05
CA VAL A 32 4.36 7.90 15.49
C VAL A 32 4.41 7.53 14.02
N THR A 33 3.90 6.34 13.66
CA THR A 33 3.83 5.88 12.27
C THR A 33 3.05 6.85 11.40
N ARG A 34 1.86 7.30 11.82
CA ARG A 34 1.10 8.36 11.13
C ARG A 34 1.91 9.63 10.90
N PHE A 35 2.62 10.09 11.92
CA PHE A 35 3.41 11.31 11.85
C PHE A 35 4.57 11.18 10.86
N VAL A 36 5.31 10.05 10.93
CA VAL A 36 6.43 9.76 10.02
C VAL A 36 5.94 9.66 8.57
N PHE A 37 4.88 8.88 8.30
CA PHE A 37 4.34 8.77 6.95
C PHE A 37 3.80 10.10 6.41
N GLY A 38 3.15 10.91 7.26
CA GLY A 38 2.70 12.25 6.88
C GLY A 38 3.86 13.15 6.45
N ILE A 39 4.97 13.12 7.20
CA ILE A 39 6.19 13.84 6.84
C ILE A 39 6.80 13.29 5.55
N MET A 40 6.89 11.97 5.39
CA MET A 40 7.40 11.34 4.16
C MET A 40 6.58 11.76 2.93
N LEU A 41 5.25 11.66 3.01
CA LEU A 41 4.35 12.07 1.94
C LEU A 41 4.47 13.56 1.62
N PHE A 42 4.65 14.41 2.64
CA PHE A 42 4.91 15.83 2.43
C PHE A 42 6.18 16.07 1.62
N PHE A 43 7.30 15.40 1.96
CA PHE A 43 8.54 15.51 1.19
C PHE A 43 8.41 14.95 -0.23
N ILE A 44 7.72 13.82 -0.40
CA ILE A 44 7.45 13.24 -1.71
C ILE A 44 6.63 14.21 -2.58
N MET A 45 5.59 14.82 -2.00
CA MET A 45 4.78 15.82 -2.68
C MET A 45 5.61 17.03 -3.10
N LEU A 46 6.48 17.56 -2.23
CA LEU A 46 7.41 18.63 -2.60
C LEU A 46 8.36 18.19 -3.72
N GLY A 47 8.88 16.95 -3.65
CA GLY A 47 9.72 16.38 -4.69
C GLY A 47 9.02 16.33 -6.06
N ILE A 48 7.75 15.92 -6.09
CA ILE A 48 6.93 15.93 -7.31
C ILE A 48 6.75 17.35 -7.84
N ILE A 49 6.41 18.32 -6.97
CA ILE A 49 6.25 19.73 -7.37
C ILE A 49 7.54 20.28 -7.98
N VAL A 50 8.69 20.05 -7.32
CA VAL A 50 10.00 20.49 -7.82
C VAL A 50 10.36 19.79 -9.13
N GLY A 51 10.14 18.48 -9.24
CA GLY A 51 10.42 17.75 -10.46
C GLY A 51 9.55 18.20 -11.64
N VAL A 52 8.25 18.46 -11.41
CA VAL A 52 7.36 19.04 -12.43
C VAL A 52 7.82 20.45 -12.82
N ALA A 53 8.21 21.29 -11.85
CA ALA A 53 8.72 22.63 -12.16
C ALA A 53 10.01 22.57 -13.01
N ARG A 54 10.95 21.66 -12.69
CA ARG A 54 12.16 21.44 -13.50
C ARG A 54 11.83 20.98 -14.91
N LEU A 55 10.87 20.06 -15.05
CA LEU A 55 10.42 19.59 -16.36
C LEU A 55 9.93 20.76 -17.23
N PHE A 56 9.13 21.68 -16.67
CA PHE A 56 8.67 22.86 -17.40
C PHE A 56 9.81 23.79 -17.83
N LEU A 57 10.80 24.01 -16.95
CA LEU A 57 11.98 24.80 -17.28
C LEU A 57 12.78 24.16 -18.42
N ASN A 58 13.03 22.85 -18.35
CA ASN A 58 13.75 22.10 -19.38
C ASN A 58 13.02 22.11 -20.73
N LEU A 59 11.69 21.94 -20.73
CA LEU A 59 10.85 22.03 -21.93
C LEU A 59 10.91 23.42 -22.57
N SER A 60 10.82 24.48 -21.76
CA SER A 60 10.89 25.85 -22.27
C SER A 60 12.22 26.17 -22.93
N GLY A 61 13.35 25.70 -22.38
CA GLY A 61 14.68 25.89 -22.96
C GLY A 61 14.86 25.21 -24.33
N LEU A 62 14.15 24.11 -24.56
CA LEU A 62 14.18 23.32 -25.80
C LEU A 62 13.45 24.02 -26.96
N LEU A 63 12.44 24.83 -26.66
CA LEU A 63 11.76 25.65 -27.68
C LEU A 63 12.66 26.74 -28.27
N PHE A 64 13.73 27.11 -27.55
CA PHE A 64 14.65 28.17 -27.97
C PHE A 64 15.95 27.65 -28.62
N ASN A 65 16.32 26.38 -28.44
CA ASN A 65 17.55 25.80 -29.01
C ASN A 65 17.30 24.42 -29.64
N PRO A 66 17.53 24.24 -30.95
CA PRO A 66 17.15 23.05 -31.70
C PRO A 66 18.21 21.92 -31.70
N ASP A 67 19.00 21.73 -30.64
CA ASP A 67 19.93 20.59 -30.56
C ASP A 67 19.18 19.36 -29.99
N ILE A 68 18.39 18.74 -30.86
CA ILE A 68 17.10 18.17 -30.45
C ILE A 68 17.17 16.74 -29.88
N THR A 69 18.04 15.85 -30.37
CA THR A 69 17.86 14.41 -30.10
C THR A 69 18.21 13.99 -28.67
N SER A 70 19.32 14.48 -28.11
CA SER A 70 19.76 14.07 -26.75
C SER A 70 18.82 14.62 -25.66
N GLN A 71 18.26 15.81 -25.87
CA GLN A 71 17.47 16.50 -24.85
C GLN A 71 16.06 15.90 -24.68
N TYR A 72 15.49 15.28 -25.72
CA TYR A 72 14.23 14.52 -25.59
C TYR A 72 14.37 13.28 -24.71
N PHE A 73 15.48 12.53 -24.81
CA PHE A 73 15.72 11.37 -23.94
C PHE A 73 15.79 11.77 -22.46
N HIS A 74 16.41 12.92 -22.18
CA HIS A 74 16.49 13.45 -20.82
C HIS A 74 15.11 13.77 -20.25
N ILE A 75 14.26 14.45 -21.02
CA ILE A 75 12.87 14.78 -20.62
C ILE A 75 12.06 13.52 -20.36
N ILE A 76 12.17 12.51 -21.23
CA ILE A 76 11.46 11.25 -21.05
C ILE A 76 11.90 10.57 -19.74
N SER A 77 13.20 10.49 -19.47
CA SER A 77 13.71 9.92 -18.20
C SER A 77 13.24 10.72 -16.97
N GLU A 78 13.20 12.06 -17.04
CA GLU A 78 12.65 12.91 -15.97
C GLU A 78 11.16 12.65 -15.71
N VAL A 79 10.33 12.55 -16.77
CA VAL A 79 8.90 12.20 -16.63
C VAL A 79 8.75 10.79 -16.08
N LEU A 80 9.57 9.85 -16.54
CA LEU A 80 9.49 8.47 -16.10
C LEU A 80 9.81 8.35 -14.60
N THR A 81 10.83 9.08 -14.14
CA THR A 81 11.23 9.20 -12.74
C THR A 81 10.13 9.85 -11.89
N LEU A 82 9.49 10.91 -12.39
CA LEU A 82 8.39 11.58 -11.69
C LEU A 82 7.21 10.65 -11.43
N PHE A 83 6.86 9.81 -12.40
CA PHE A 83 5.77 8.87 -12.16
C PHE A 83 6.16 7.78 -11.17
N ILE A 84 7.42 7.29 -11.15
CA ILE A 84 7.85 6.37 -10.07
C ILE A 84 7.54 7.04 -8.72
N LEU A 85 7.88 8.31 -8.58
CA LEU A 85 7.65 9.06 -7.34
C LEU A 85 6.15 9.17 -7.00
N ILE A 86 5.29 9.40 -8.00
CA ILE A 86 3.83 9.43 -7.84
C ILE A 86 3.27 8.05 -7.44
N GLU A 87 3.75 6.98 -8.07
CA GLU A 87 3.31 5.61 -7.82
C GLU A 87 3.69 5.15 -6.42
N LEU A 88 4.92 5.44 -5.99
CA LEU A 88 5.38 5.19 -4.62
C LEU A 88 4.56 6.01 -3.63
N SER A 89 4.30 7.29 -3.91
CA SER A 89 3.43 8.12 -3.07
C SER A 89 2.04 7.50 -2.92
N ARG A 90 1.42 7.07 -4.03
CA ARG A 90 0.10 6.44 -4.02
C ARG A 90 0.11 5.15 -3.21
N SER A 91 1.10 4.29 -3.43
CA SER A 91 1.28 3.04 -2.67
C SER A 91 1.40 3.29 -1.17
N LEU A 92 2.11 4.35 -0.75
CA LEU A 92 2.20 4.76 0.67
C LEU A 92 0.87 5.29 1.22
N VAL A 93 0.11 6.05 0.43
CA VAL A 93 -1.21 6.57 0.83
C VAL A 93 -2.21 5.42 0.97
N ASP A 94 -2.20 4.48 0.02
CA ASP A 94 -3.10 3.32 0.01
C ASP A 94 -2.82 2.38 1.19
N TYR A 95 -1.55 2.15 1.51
CA TYR A 95 -1.11 1.44 2.72
C TYR A 95 -1.79 1.99 3.98
N PHE A 96 -1.80 3.31 4.13
CA PHE A 96 -2.28 3.96 5.33
C PHE A 96 -3.82 4.08 5.36
N SER A 97 -4.46 4.22 4.20
CA SER A 97 -5.91 4.42 4.10
C SER A 97 -6.70 3.18 4.51
N GLU A 98 -6.25 1.98 4.14
CA GLU A 98 -7.02 0.76 4.42
C GLU A 98 -6.76 0.15 5.80
N HIS A 99 -5.73 0.60 6.54
CA HIS A 99 -5.26 0.01 7.81
C HIS A 99 -5.05 -1.52 7.76
N ARG A 100 -5.08 -2.10 6.55
CA ARG A 100 -4.92 -3.52 6.22
C ARG A 100 -4.27 -3.60 4.84
N LEU A 101 -3.21 -4.38 4.76
CA LEU A 101 -2.52 -4.64 3.51
C LEU A 101 -3.29 -5.67 2.70
N ARG A 102 -4.16 -5.25 1.78
CA ARG A 102 -4.67 -6.21 0.80
C ARG A 102 -3.55 -6.49 -0.20
N LEU A 103 -3.11 -7.74 -0.22
CA LEU A 103 -2.07 -8.23 -1.13
C LEU A 103 -2.35 -7.82 -2.58
N THR A 104 -3.61 -7.84 -2.98
CA THR A 104 -4.08 -7.46 -4.32
C THR A 104 -3.63 -6.06 -4.74
N PHE A 105 -3.75 -5.06 -3.86
CA PHE A 105 -3.38 -3.68 -4.20
C PHE A 105 -1.87 -3.51 -4.32
N ILE A 106 -1.11 -4.17 -3.44
CA ILE A 106 0.35 -4.14 -3.48
C ILE A 106 0.87 -4.82 -4.74
N VAL A 107 0.28 -5.97 -5.11
CA VAL A 107 0.68 -6.69 -6.33
C VAL A 107 0.31 -5.89 -7.58
N ASP A 108 -0.86 -5.24 -7.60
CA ASP A 108 -1.25 -4.34 -8.71
C ASP A 108 -0.26 -3.18 -8.88
N ALA A 109 0.08 -2.49 -7.79
CA ALA A 109 1.09 -1.43 -7.80
C ALA A 109 2.47 -1.96 -8.21
N GLY A 110 2.85 -3.15 -7.72
CA GLY A 110 4.11 -3.81 -8.07
C GLY A 110 4.23 -4.15 -9.56
N ILE A 111 3.14 -4.62 -10.20
CA ILE A 111 3.13 -4.86 -11.64
C ILE A 111 3.34 -3.56 -12.41
N VAL A 112 2.63 -2.48 -12.05
CA VAL A 112 2.78 -1.17 -12.69
C VAL A 112 4.19 -0.62 -12.49
N PHE A 113 4.78 -0.80 -11.31
CA PHE A 113 6.15 -0.41 -11.00
C PHE A 113 7.18 -1.13 -11.88
N VAL A 114 7.06 -2.45 -12.05
CA VAL A 114 8.00 -3.23 -12.90
C VAL A 114 7.82 -2.88 -14.38
N LEU A 115 6.58 -2.71 -14.85
CA LEU A 115 6.32 -2.26 -16.22
C LEU A 115 6.98 -0.91 -16.51
N ARG A 116 6.97 0.00 -15.54
CA ARG A 116 7.65 1.29 -15.67
C ARG A 116 9.17 1.18 -15.74
N GLU A 117 9.77 0.34 -14.90
CA GLU A 117 11.21 0.09 -14.94
C GLU A 117 11.64 -0.43 -16.31
N ILE A 118 10.85 -1.33 -16.90
CA ILE A 118 11.06 -1.82 -18.27
C ILE A 118 11.00 -0.66 -19.27
N MET A 119 10.02 0.24 -19.14
CA MET A 119 9.94 1.43 -20.01
C MET A 119 11.19 2.29 -19.90
N ILE A 120 11.67 2.59 -18.69
CA ILE A 120 12.89 3.40 -18.47
C ILE A 120 14.09 2.78 -19.17
N LYS A 121 14.38 1.51 -18.89
CA LYS A 121 15.53 0.82 -19.47
C LYS A 121 15.46 0.71 -20.99
N LEU A 122 14.26 0.53 -21.52
CA LEU A 122 14.01 0.50 -22.96
C LEU A 122 14.27 1.88 -23.60
N PHE A 123 13.83 2.96 -22.98
CA PHE A 123 14.05 4.32 -23.48
C PHE A 123 15.52 4.75 -23.35
N GLU A 124 16.19 4.36 -22.27
CA GLU A 124 17.62 4.65 -22.07
C GLU A 124 18.52 3.81 -22.99
N HIS A 125 17.98 2.87 -23.77
CA HIS A 125 18.73 1.93 -24.63
C HIS A 125 19.82 1.15 -23.87
N ASN A 126 19.67 1.01 -22.56
CA ASN A 126 20.64 0.41 -21.65
C ASN A 126 20.12 -0.92 -21.05
N ILE A 127 19.39 -1.71 -21.84
CA ILE A 127 18.83 -2.96 -21.36
C ILE A 127 19.68 -4.15 -21.83
N THR A 128 20.23 -4.89 -20.87
CA THR A 128 20.96 -6.13 -21.14
C THR A 128 19.99 -7.31 -21.26
N ALA A 129 20.38 -8.36 -21.98
CA ALA A 129 19.57 -9.57 -22.11
C ALA A 129 19.27 -10.21 -20.74
N GLU A 130 20.22 -10.15 -19.80
CA GLU A 130 20.05 -10.66 -18.44
C GLU A 130 18.96 -9.91 -17.66
N GLU A 131 18.93 -8.57 -17.77
CA GLU A 131 17.89 -7.75 -17.14
C GLU A 131 16.50 -8.01 -17.74
N ILE A 132 16.41 -8.27 -19.05
CA ILE A 132 15.14 -8.66 -19.68
C ILE A 132 14.62 -9.95 -19.07
N TYR A 133 15.48 -10.96 -18.90
CA TYR A 133 15.08 -12.22 -18.27
C TYR A 133 14.65 -12.01 -16.81
N ALA A 134 15.43 -11.25 -16.03
CA ALA A 134 15.10 -10.96 -14.64
C ALA A 134 13.76 -10.23 -14.48
N LEU A 135 13.52 -9.18 -15.27
CA LEU A 135 12.27 -8.40 -15.25
C LEU A 135 11.08 -9.23 -15.77
N SER A 136 11.29 -10.09 -16.76
CA SER A 136 10.26 -11.00 -17.27
C SER A 136 9.87 -12.05 -16.23
N THR A 137 10.84 -12.66 -15.55
CA THR A 137 10.57 -13.61 -14.47
C THR A 137 9.86 -12.92 -13.30
N LEU A 138 10.28 -11.71 -12.92
CA LEU A 138 9.61 -10.94 -11.88
C LEU A 138 8.16 -10.63 -12.25
N LEU A 139 7.90 -10.15 -13.47
CA LEU A 139 6.54 -9.92 -13.96
C LEU A 139 5.71 -11.19 -13.99
N PHE A 140 6.29 -12.32 -14.40
CA PHE A 140 5.59 -13.60 -14.43
C PHE A 140 5.16 -14.03 -13.03
N VAL A 141 6.03 -13.87 -12.02
CA VAL A 141 5.72 -14.19 -10.62
C VAL A 141 4.63 -13.26 -10.09
N LEU A 142 4.75 -11.95 -10.31
CA LEU A 142 3.74 -10.97 -9.87
C LEU A 142 2.39 -11.21 -10.54
N GLY A 143 2.37 -11.49 -11.85
CA GLY A 143 1.16 -11.84 -12.59
C GLY A 143 0.52 -13.13 -12.09
N SER A 144 1.33 -14.16 -11.79
CA SER A 144 0.85 -15.42 -11.21
C SER A 144 0.25 -15.21 -9.82
N LEU A 145 0.90 -14.41 -8.97
CA LEU A 145 0.38 -14.01 -7.66
C LEU A 145 -0.93 -13.25 -7.78
N ARG A 146 -1.04 -12.32 -8.74
CA ARG A 146 -2.26 -11.56 -9.00
C ARG A 146 -3.42 -12.46 -9.37
N ILE A 147 -3.21 -13.35 -10.34
CA ILE A 147 -4.23 -14.30 -10.79
C ILE A 147 -4.63 -15.23 -9.64
N GLY A 148 -3.65 -15.78 -8.91
CA GLY A 148 -3.89 -16.64 -7.76
C GLY A 148 -4.71 -15.94 -6.66
N SER A 149 -4.34 -14.70 -6.32
CA SER A 149 -5.05 -13.90 -5.30
C SER A 149 -6.51 -13.64 -5.69
N VAL A 150 -6.80 -13.41 -6.97
CA VAL A 150 -8.18 -13.21 -7.45
C VAL A 150 -8.99 -14.50 -7.38
N LEU A 151 -8.41 -15.62 -7.84
CA LEU A 151 -9.10 -16.91 -7.87
C LEU A 151 -9.42 -17.41 -6.46
N VAL A 152 -8.51 -17.27 -5.50
CA VAL A 152 -8.74 -17.66 -4.11
C VAL A 152 -9.84 -16.79 -3.49
N PHE A 153 -9.82 -15.48 -3.73
CA PHE A 153 -10.84 -14.56 -3.21
C PHE A 153 -12.23 -14.84 -3.80
N GLN A 154 -12.31 -15.22 -5.08
CA GLN A 154 -13.57 -15.65 -5.72
C GLN A 154 -14.13 -16.93 -5.08
N ARG A 155 -13.27 -17.90 -4.77
CA ARG A 155 -13.66 -19.18 -4.15
C ARG A 155 -14.26 -18.98 -2.76
N GLU A 156 -13.67 -18.12 -1.94
CA GLU A 156 -14.18 -17.80 -0.61
C GLU A 156 -15.62 -17.23 -0.69
N LYS A 157 -15.86 -16.30 -1.61
CA LYS A 157 -17.21 -15.74 -1.83
C LYS A 157 -18.22 -16.78 -2.32
N ALA A 158 -17.81 -17.67 -3.22
CA ALA A 158 -18.69 -18.72 -3.75
C ALA A 158 -19.18 -19.66 -2.62
N MET A 159 -18.28 -20.08 -1.72
CA MET A 159 -18.63 -20.99 -0.62
C MET A 159 -19.56 -20.35 0.41
N HIS A 160 -19.40 -19.06 0.73
CA HIS A 160 -20.32 -18.35 1.61
C HIS A 160 -21.73 -18.22 1.01
N SER A 161 -21.83 -17.99 -0.31
CA SER A 161 -23.12 -17.91 -1.00
C SER A 161 -23.86 -19.25 -1.05
N GLU A 162 -23.14 -20.35 -1.29
CA GLU A 162 -23.73 -21.70 -1.30
C GLU A 162 -24.22 -22.12 0.09
N SER A 163 -23.44 -21.80 1.12
CA SER A 163 -23.82 -22.06 2.51
C SER A 163 -25.09 -21.30 2.89
N ALA A 164 -25.17 -19.99 2.58
CA ALA A 164 -26.35 -19.18 2.88
C ALA A 164 -27.60 -19.67 2.15
N TYR A 165 -27.48 -20.11 0.90
CA TYR A 165 -28.59 -20.66 0.12
C TYR A 165 -29.12 -21.97 0.72
N ARG A 166 -28.23 -22.89 1.12
CA ARG A 166 -28.62 -24.17 1.74
C ARG A 166 -29.34 -23.99 3.09
N LEU A 167 -29.02 -22.93 3.84
CA LEU A 167 -29.74 -22.60 5.08
C LEU A 167 -31.16 -22.08 4.78
N SER A 168 -31.32 -21.26 3.74
CA SER A 168 -32.64 -20.79 3.29
C SER A 168 -33.53 -21.94 2.81
N GLU A 169 -32.98 -22.92 2.09
CA GLU A 169 -33.76 -24.06 1.60
C GLU A 169 -34.23 -24.97 2.75
N LYS A 170 -33.38 -25.18 3.77
CA LYS A 170 -33.75 -25.98 4.95
C LYS A 170 -34.89 -25.35 5.74
N GLN A 171 -34.89 -24.03 5.93
CA GLN A 171 -35.97 -23.36 6.65
C GLN A 171 -37.31 -23.42 5.90
N VAL A 172 -37.31 -23.33 4.56
CA VAL A 172 -38.53 -23.45 3.77
C VAL A 172 -39.15 -24.86 3.90
N LYS A 173 -38.32 -25.90 4.01
CA LYS A 173 -38.78 -27.29 4.21
C LYS A 173 -39.25 -27.61 5.63
N GLU A 174 -38.82 -26.84 6.62
CA GLU A 174 -39.20 -27.06 8.03
C GLU A 174 -40.54 -26.39 8.39
N VAL A 175 -40.97 -25.41 7.59
CA VAL A 175 -42.23 -24.65 7.78
C VAL A 175 -43.38 -25.18 6.92
N ALA A 176 -43.10 -26.05 5.94
CA ALA A 176 -44.07 -26.68 5.03
C ALA A 176 -44.39 -28.12 5.48
#